data_AF-A0AAN5CW79-F1
#
_entry.id   AF-A0AAN5CW79-F1
#
_cell.length_a   1.000
_cell.length_b   1.000
_cell.length_c   1.000
_cell.angle_alpha   90.00
_cell.angle_beta   90.00
_cell.angle_gamma   90.00
#
_symmetry.space_group_name_H-M   'P 1'
#
loop_
_entity.id
_entity.type
_entity.pdbx_description
1 polymer ?
#
loop_
_entity_poly.entity_id
_entity_poly.type
_entity_poly.pdbx_seq_one_letter_code
_entity_poly.pdbx_strand_id
1 'polypeptide(L)'
;ALFAALDGGPLRNQAAQLWKKQDSISAYASINKSTEQQTVVDGQADVTSVNMLTGDRMLVQLFAPDEKCHIPRRQFDLPKEAVDGLRRALNKDKIRLQYTADVMAEIINNRRFPPSDEVVNEASEKIMQRMESTTIGDEDENLDEQSRWTQIQLTVENSFKKVHFNWKPLKIASDDAALNYALARLAPNYAEVARVLEELEGVDGGEWTSESVLDFGAGIGGAFWALN
;
A
#
# COMPACT_ATOMS: atom_id res chain seq x y z
N ALA A 1 -35.43 5.31 -15.14
CA ALA A 1 -36.38 5.56 -14.04
C ALA A 1 -36.50 4.32 -13.15
N LEU A 2 -35.43 3.97 -12.41
CA LEU A 2 -35.50 2.89 -11.41
C LEU A 2 -34.37 2.99 -10.37
N PHE A 3 -34.15 4.20 -9.83
CA PHE A 3 -33.30 4.41 -8.64
C PHE A 3 -33.87 5.56 -7.80
N ALA A 4 -35.09 5.35 -7.30
CA ALA A 4 -35.72 6.23 -6.33
C ALA A 4 -36.65 5.43 -5.42
N ALA A 5 -36.06 4.64 -4.52
CA ALA A 5 -36.67 4.19 -3.28
C ALA A 5 -35.61 3.41 -2.49
N LEU A 6 -35.12 3.98 -1.39
CA LEU A 6 -34.71 3.34 -0.13
C LEU A 6 -34.03 4.41 0.74
N ASP A 7 -34.84 5.37 1.16
CA ASP A 7 -34.51 6.29 2.24
C ASP A 7 -34.72 5.59 3.59
N GLY A 8 -33.76 5.72 4.51
CA GLY A 8 -34.03 5.72 5.95
C GLY A 8 -33.99 4.41 6.75
N GLY A 9 -33.34 3.33 6.28
CA GLY A 9 -33.31 2.05 7.03
C GLY A 9 -32.17 1.88 8.07
N PRO A 10 -32.39 1.17 9.20
CA PRO A 10 -31.39 0.87 10.25
C PRO A 10 -30.16 0.07 9.76
N LEU A 11 -30.25 -0.52 8.57
CA LEU A 11 -29.18 -1.24 7.89
C LEU A 11 -28.01 -0.33 7.48
N ARG A 12 -28.26 0.96 7.20
CA ARG A 12 -27.19 1.92 6.84
C ARG A 12 -26.31 2.28 8.04
N ASN A 13 -26.90 2.28 9.24
CA ASN A 13 -26.18 2.50 10.49
C ASN A 13 -25.40 1.25 10.93
N GLN A 14 -25.90 0.04 10.64
CA GLN A 14 -25.13 -1.20 10.84
C GLN A 14 -23.96 -1.34 9.86
N ALA A 15 -24.14 -0.97 8.58
CA ALA A 15 -23.05 -0.98 7.60
C ALA A 15 -21.95 0.03 7.95
N ALA A 16 -22.33 1.24 8.42
CA ALA A 16 -21.37 2.24 8.89
C ALA A 16 -20.65 1.83 10.19
N GLN A 17 -21.31 1.10 11.10
CA GLN A 17 -20.67 0.54 12.29
C GLN A 17 -19.75 -0.64 11.97
N LEU A 18 -20.09 -1.49 10.98
CA LEU A 18 -19.23 -2.58 10.52
C LEU A 18 -17.99 -2.05 9.78
N TRP A 19 -18.11 -0.99 8.99
CA TRP A 19 -16.95 -0.31 8.39
C TRP A 19 -16.02 0.30 9.45
N LYS A 20 -16.56 0.99 10.46
CA LYS A 20 -15.76 1.51 11.58
C LYS A 20 -15.09 0.43 12.43
N LYS A 21 -15.64 -0.79 12.48
CA LYS A 21 -15.06 -1.95 13.18
C LYS A 21 -13.98 -2.67 12.36
N GLN A 22 -13.97 -2.45 11.04
CA GLN A 22 -13.02 -3.07 10.12
C GLN A 22 -11.75 -2.22 9.95
N ASP A 23 -11.86 -0.90 10.06
CA ASP A 23 -10.71 0.02 10.09
C ASP A 23 -9.90 -0.04 11.41
N SER A 24 -10.46 -0.63 12.49
CA SER A 24 -9.75 -0.81 13.75
C SER A 24 -8.85 -2.04 13.82
N ILE A 25 -8.69 -2.79 12.71
CA ILE A 25 -7.73 -3.90 12.58
C ILE A 25 -6.86 -3.65 11.35
N SER A 26 -6.25 -2.47 11.29
CA SER A 26 -5.15 -2.18 10.38
C SER A 26 -3.91 -1.88 11.22
N ALA A 27 -3.22 -2.93 11.63
CA ALA A 27 -1.92 -2.81 12.26
C ALA A 27 -0.93 -3.73 11.56
N TYR A 28 -0.06 -3.11 10.76
CA TYR A 28 1.36 -3.47 10.59
C TYR A 28 1.73 -4.92 10.92
N ALA A 29 1.71 -5.79 9.91
CA ALA A 29 2.22 -7.14 10.06
C ALA A 29 2.94 -7.58 8.78
N SER A 30 4.09 -6.99 8.52
CA SER A 30 5.09 -7.56 7.61
C SER A 30 6.48 -7.02 7.95
N ILE A 31 6.91 -7.32 9.17
CA ILE A 31 8.32 -7.32 9.56
C ILE A 31 8.60 -8.70 10.14
N ASN A 32 9.74 -9.29 9.76
CA ASN A 32 10.15 -10.60 10.24
C ASN A 32 10.52 -10.48 11.73
N LYS A 33 9.56 -10.79 12.63
CA LYS A 33 9.71 -10.66 14.10
C LYS A 33 10.83 -11.50 14.72
N SER A 34 11.44 -12.41 13.96
CA SER A 34 12.50 -13.30 14.48
C SER A 34 13.88 -12.63 14.60
N THR A 35 14.09 -11.47 13.97
CA THR A 35 15.39 -10.77 13.97
C THR A 35 15.35 -9.37 14.59
N GLU A 36 14.18 -8.86 14.93
CA GLU A 36 14.03 -7.61 15.67
C GLU A 36 13.96 -7.87 17.18
N GLN A 37 15.02 -7.53 17.90
CA GLN A 37 14.91 -7.29 19.34
C GLN A 37 14.39 -5.87 19.54
N GLN A 38 13.07 -5.70 19.56
CA GLN A 38 12.45 -4.45 19.98
C GLN A 38 12.41 -4.41 21.50
N THR A 39 13.32 -3.66 22.12
CA THR A 39 13.18 -3.22 23.51
C THR A 39 12.70 -1.79 23.49
N VAL A 40 11.42 -1.59 23.82
CA VAL A 40 10.89 -0.25 24.13
C VAL A 40 11.03 -0.05 25.63
N VAL A 41 11.91 0.85 26.04
CA VAL A 41 12.10 1.25 27.43
C VAL A 41 11.97 2.76 27.49
N ASP A 42 11.05 3.26 28.32
CA ASP A 42 10.88 4.69 28.60
C ASP A 42 10.68 5.60 27.36
N GLY A 43 9.90 5.14 26.37
CA GLY A 43 9.60 5.95 25.16
C GLY A 43 10.72 5.97 24.11
N GLN A 44 11.81 5.24 24.35
CA GLN A 44 12.86 4.98 23.39
C GLN A 44 12.71 3.57 22.81
N ALA A 45 12.71 3.47 21.48
CA ALA A 45 12.71 2.22 20.74
C ALA A 45 14.03 2.08 19.98
N ASP A 46 14.85 1.12 20.38
CA ASP A 46 16.09 0.81 19.68
C ASP A 46 15.81 -0.22 18.59
N VAL A 47 15.96 0.20 17.33
CA VAL A 47 15.86 -0.69 16.16
C VAL A 47 17.27 -1.07 15.73
N THR A 48 17.64 -2.32 15.91
CA THR A 48 18.92 -2.85 15.43
C THR A 48 18.70 -3.57 14.11
N SER A 49 19.38 -3.11 13.05
CA SER A 49 19.49 -3.87 11.81
C SER A 49 20.91 -4.42 11.66
N VAL A 50 21.02 -5.61 11.07
CA VAL A 50 22.31 -6.27 10.82
C VAL A 50 22.43 -6.57 9.34
N ASN A 51 23.52 -6.11 8.72
CA ASN A 51 23.85 -6.47 7.36
C ASN A 51 24.28 -7.94 7.32
N MET A 52 23.52 -8.78 6.61
CA MET A 52 23.75 -10.22 6.55
C MET A 52 25.07 -10.62 5.85
N LEU A 53 25.61 -9.76 4.97
CA LEU A 53 26.82 -10.06 4.19
C LEU A 53 28.09 -9.60 4.89
N THR A 54 28.05 -8.43 5.55
CA THR A 54 29.23 -7.86 6.22
C THR A 54 29.23 -8.11 7.73
N GLY A 55 28.08 -8.42 8.32
CA GLY A 55 27.90 -8.55 9.77
C GLY A 55 27.80 -7.21 10.50
N ASP A 56 27.84 -6.09 9.77
CA ASP A 56 27.77 -4.76 10.35
C ASP A 56 26.41 -4.53 11.02
N ARG A 57 26.44 -3.89 12.19
CA ARG A 57 25.24 -3.58 12.97
C ARG A 57 24.97 -2.09 12.89
N MET A 58 23.76 -1.73 12.50
CA MET A 58 23.27 -0.35 12.55
C MET A 58 22.19 -0.27 13.63
N LEU A 59 22.44 0.57 14.63
CA LEU A 59 21.49 0.88 15.69
C LEU A 59 20.80 2.21 15.35
N VAL A 60 19.47 2.18 15.21
CA VAL A 60 18.65 3.38 15.07
C VAL A 60 17.87 3.55 16.37
N GLN A 61 18.19 4.58 17.13
CA GLN A 61 17.45 4.94 18.34
C GLN A 61 16.29 5.85 17.94
N LEU A 62 15.07 5.36 18.11
CA LEU A 62 13.85 6.13 17.86
C LEU A 62 13.35 6.66 19.20
N PHE A 63 13.24 7.97 19.32
CA PHE A 63 12.62 8.61 20.48
C PHE A 63 11.17 8.93 20.11
N ALA A 64 10.22 8.50 20.93
CA ALA A 64 8.87 9.04 20.86
C ALA A 64 8.94 10.50 21.32
N PRO A 65 8.62 11.49 20.47
CA PRO A 65 8.61 12.88 20.91
C PRO A 65 7.52 13.07 21.98
N ASP A 66 7.87 13.69 23.10
CA ASP A 66 6.92 14.11 24.15
C ASP A 66 5.96 15.22 23.67
N GLU A 67 6.18 15.76 22.47
CA GLU A 67 5.43 16.87 21.93
C GLU A 67 4.35 16.44 20.92
N LYS A 68 3.26 17.22 20.93
CA LYS A 68 2.10 17.09 20.04
C LYS A 68 2.56 16.85 18.61
N CYS A 69 2.18 15.70 18.06
CA CYS A 69 2.35 15.39 16.64
C CYS A 69 1.78 16.55 15.80
N HIS A 70 2.66 17.40 15.30
CA HIS A 70 2.29 18.46 14.37
C HIS A 70 1.95 17.78 13.07
N ILE A 71 0.66 17.51 12.84
CA ILE A 71 0.17 17.09 11.52
C ILE A 71 0.41 18.28 10.59
N PRO A 72 1.39 18.21 9.67
CA PRO A 72 1.63 19.31 8.76
C PRO A 72 0.45 19.35 7.79
N ARG A 73 -0.19 20.51 7.67
CA ARG A 73 -1.21 20.78 6.65
C ARG A 73 -0.61 21.32 5.35
N ARG A 74 0.71 21.21 5.19
CA ARG A 74 1.43 21.83 4.07
C ARG A 74 1.12 21.05 2.78
N GLN A 75 0.68 21.78 1.77
CA GLN A 75 0.50 21.25 0.42
C GLN A 75 1.83 21.38 -0.32
N PHE A 76 2.26 20.29 -0.96
CA PHE A 76 3.45 20.27 -1.80
C PHE A 76 3.03 20.43 -3.26
N ASP A 77 3.34 21.58 -3.83
CA ASP A 77 3.08 21.83 -5.24
C ASP A 77 4.28 21.37 -6.08
N LEU A 78 4.00 20.61 -7.14
CA LEU A 78 5.03 20.14 -8.06
C LEU A 78 5.75 21.33 -8.76
N PRO A 79 7.06 21.21 -9.03
CA PRO A 79 7.79 22.19 -9.83
C PRO A 79 7.15 22.38 -11.21
N LYS A 80 7.13 23.61 -11.70
CA LYS A 80 6.47 23.97 -12.97
C LYS A 80 7.09 23.23 -14.16
N GLU A 81 8.40 23.04 -14.11
CA GLU A 81 9.20 22.33 -15.10
C GLU A 81 8.76 20.87 -15.22
N ALA A 82 8.48 20.21 -14.09
CA ALA A 82 7.96 18.85 -14.04
C ALA A 82 6.56 18.77 -14.66
N VAL A 83 5.69 19.71 -14.30
CA VAL A 83 4.32 19.81 -14.83
C VAL A 83 4.32 20.06 -16.34
N ASP A 84 5.17 20.97 -16.82
CA ASP A 84 5.29 21.29 -18.23
C ASP A 84 5.91 20.14 -19.03
N GLY A 85 6.89 19.43 -18.48
CA GLY A 85 7.44 18.21 -19.05
C GLY A 85 6.35 17.15 -19.26
N LEU A 86 5.56 16.89 -18.22
CA LEU A 86 4.44 15.95 -18.29
C LEU A 86 3.37 16.41 -19.30
N ARG A 87 3.04 17.71 -19.31
CA ARG A 87 2.09 18.30 -20.26
C ARG A 87 2.54 18.16 -21.70
N ARG A 88 3.84 18.28 -22.00
CA ARG A 88 4.38 18.08 -23.36
C ARG A 88 4.37 16.61 -23.77
N ALA A 89 4.55 15.68 -22.83
CA ALA A 89 4.43 14.25 -23.10
C ALA A 89 2.98 13.81 -23.37
N LEU A 90 2.01 14.54 -22.81
CA LEU A 90 0.56 14.33 -22.99
C LEU A 90 0.06 14.80 -24.36
N ASN A 91 0.32 14.02 -25.42
CA ASN A 91 -0.20 14.26 -26.78
C ASN A 91 -1.51 13.50 -27.10
N LYS A 92 -2.12 12.85 -26.11
CA LYS A 92 -3.23 11.89 -26.30
C LYS A 92 -4.53 12.33 -25.60
N ASP A 93 -5.61 11.58 -25.82
CA ASP A 93 -6.93 11.79 -25.23
C ASP A 93 -6.89 11.88 -23.69
N LYS A 94 -7.04 13.10 -23.18
CA LYS A 94 -6.87 13.44 -21.75
C LYS A 94 -7.80 12.66 -20.81
N ILE A 95 -9.05 12.45 -21.22
CA ILE A 95 -10.07 11.78 -20.39
C ILE A 95 -9.71 10.31 -20.16
N ARG A 96 -9.29 9.62 -21.23
CA ARG A 96 -8.92 8.20 -21.14
C ARG A 96 -7.68 8.03 -20.27
N LEU A 97 -6.70 8.93 -20.43
CA LEU A 97 -5.46 8.93 -19.67
C LEU A 97 -5.67 9.10 -18.17
N GLN A 98 -6.56 10.02 -17.75
CA GLN A 98 -6.87 10.18 -16.34
C GLN A 98 -7.47 8.91 -15.75
N TYR A 99 -8.46 8.32 -16.42
CA TYR A 99 -9.06 7.06 -15.98
C TYR A 99 -8.02 5.93 -15.85
N THR A 100 -7.14 5.77 -16.84
CA THR A 100 -6.08 4.75 -16.76
C THR A 100 -5.03 5.06 -15.70
N ALA A 101 -4.75 6.33 -15.41
CA ALA A 101 -3.88 6.73 -14.32
C ALA A 101 -4.51 6.42 -12.96
N ASP A 102 -5.81 6.67 -12.78
CA ASP A 102 -6.53 6.36 -11.54
C ASP A 102 -6.55 4.84 -11.27
N VAL A 103 -6.82 4.04 -12.30
CA VAL A 103 -6.73 2.57 -12.22
C VAL A 103 -5.30 2.12 -11.90
N MET A 104 -4.29 2.77 -12.48
CA MET A 104 -2.89 2.49 -12.16
C MET A 104 -2.56 2.82 -10.70
N ALA A 105 -3.05 3.95 -10.18
CA ALA A 105 -2.87 4.34 -8.79
C ALA A 105 -3.52 3.32 -7.84
N GLU A 106 -4.73 2.86 -8.15
CA GLU A 106 -5.41 1.80 -7.39
C GLU A 106 -4.61 0.49 -7.41
N ILE A 107 -4.11 0.07 -8.58
CA ILE A 107 -3.26 -1.11 -8.70
C ILE A 107 -2.06 -0.98 -7.77
N ILE A 108 -1.34 0.14 -7.83
CA ILE A 108 -0.13 0.39 -7.03
C ILE A 108 -0.45 0.41 -5.54
N ASN A 109 -1.50 1.12 -5.13
CA ASN A 109 -1.92 1.22 -3.73
C ASN A 109 -2.38 -0.11 -3.15
N ASN A 110 -2.82 -1.03 -3.99
CA ASN A 110 -3.21 -2.39 -3.59
C ASN A 110 -2.09 -3.41 -3.72
N ARG A 111 -0.87 -3.03 -4.15
CA ARG A 111 0.27 -3.96 -4.14
C ARG A 111 0.62 -4.24 -2.69
N ARG A 112 0.47 -5.50 -2.29
CA ARG A 112 0.88 -6.04 -0.99
C ARG A 112 1.93 -7.10 -1.25
N PHE A 113 2.92 -7.20 -0.37
CA PHE A 113 3.84 -8.34 -0.42
C PHE A 113 3.05 -9.64 -0.28
N PRO A 114 3.55 -10.75 -0.87
CA PRO A 114 2.98 -12.06 -0.62
C PRO A 114 2.83 -12.29 0.90
N PRO A 115 1.66 -12.73 1.38
CA PRO A 115 1.50 -13.11 2.78
C PRO A 115 2.43 -14.30 3.10
N SER A 116 2.81 -14.46 4.36
CA SER A 116 3.53 -15.65 4.81
C SER A 116 2.65 -16.90 4.72
N ASP A 117 3.26 -18.08 4.61
CA ASP A 117 2.53 -19.35 4.52
C ASP A 117 1.58 -19.58 5.71
N GLU A 118 1.96 -19.11 6.90
CA GLU A 118 1.12 -19.17 8.11
C GLU A 118 -0.19 -18.38 7.94
N VAL A 119 -0.11 -17.16 7.41
CA VAL A 119 -1.28 -16.32 7.13
C VAL A 119 -2.14 -16.95 6.01
N VAL A 120 -1.49 -17.59 5.04
CA VAL A 120 -2.18 -18.34 3.98
C VAL A 120 -2.98 -19.51 4.55
N ASN A 121 -2.38 -20.28 5.45
CA ASN A 121 -3.03 -21.42 6.07
C ASN A 121 -4.20 -20.99 6.98
N GLU A 122 -4.00 -19.98 7.82
CA GLU A 122 -5.05 -19.50 8.74
C GLU A 122 -6.29 -18.99 7.98
N ALA A 123 -6.10 -18.20 6.92
CA ALA A 123 -7.26 -17.75 6.15
C ALA A 123 -7.87 -18.88 5.30
N SER A 124 -7.08 -19.87 4.86
CA SER A 124 -7.60 -21.07 4.18
C SER A 124 -8.52 -21.86 5.11
N GLU A 125 -8.13 -22.06 6.36
CA GLU A 125 -8.95 -22.73 7.38
C GLU A 125 -10.24 -21.95 7.67
N LYS A 126 -10.18 -20.62 7.79
CA LYS A 126 -11.38 -19.78 7.99
C LYS A 126 -12.35 -19.86 6.82
N ILE A 127 -11.84 -19.89 5.58
CA ILE A 127 -12.68 -20.03 4.39
C ILE A 127 -13.28 -21.43 4.32
N MET A 128 -12.52 -22.46 4.67
CA MET A 128 -13.01 -23.84 4.73
C MET A 128 -14.14 -23.98 5.75
N GLN A 129 -13.98 -23.44 6.97
CA GLN A 129 -15.05 -23.40 7.98
C GLN A 129 -16.29 -22.63 7.50
N ARG A 130 -16.10 -21.52 6.76
CA ARG A 130 -17.21 -20.76 6.18
C ARG A 130 -17.94 -21.54 5.08
N MET A 131 -17.21 -22.27 4.24
CA MET A 131 -17.78 -23.11 3.19
C MET A 131 -18.52 -24.30 3.79
N GLU A 132 -17.96 -24.98 4.78
CA GLU A 132 -18.61 -26.08 5.51
C GLU A 132 -19.90 -25.63 6.17
N SER A 133 -19.89 -24.49 6.86
CA SER A 133 -21.12 -23.92 7.47
C SER A 133 -22.16 -23.44 6.45
N THR A 134 -21.76 -23.11 5.22
CA THR A 134 -22.68 -22.69 4.14
C THR A 134 -23.23 -23.90 3.35
N THR A 135 -22.45 -24.99 3.22
CA THR A 135 -22.80 -26.19 2.45
C THR A 135 -23.77 -27.13 3.19
N ILE A 136 -24.04 -26.90 4.47
CA ILE A 136 -25.07 -27.65 5.25
C ILE A 136 -26.50 -27.39 4.72
N GLY A 137 -26.70 -26.46 3.78
CA GLY A 137 -28.03 -26.12 3.23
C GLY A 137 -28.35 -26.60 1.80
N ASP A 138 -27.36 -26.93 0.97
CA ASP A 138 -27.59 -27.29 -0.44
C ASP A 138 -27.02 -28.68 -0.73
N GLU A 139 -27.91 -29.67 -0.72
CA GLU A 139 -27.67 -31.07 -1.09
C GLU A 139 -27.28 -31.16 -2.58
N ASP A 140 -25.98 -31.12 -2.87
CA ASP A 140 -25.45 -31.63 -4.14
C ASP A 140 -24.67 -32.92 -3.86
N GLU A 141 -25.42 -33.97 -3.45
CA GLU A 141 -24.91 -35.32 -3.12
C GLU A 141 -24.24 -36.03 -4.31
N ASN A 142 -24.17 -35.42 -5.49
CA ASN A 142 -23.63 -36.01 -6.72
C ASN A 142 -22.22 -35.55 -7.11
N LEU A 143 -21.59 -34.65 -6.35
CA LEU A 143 -20.20 -34.27 -6.61
C LEU A 143 -19.24 -35.21 -5.87
N ASP A 144 -18.40 -35.90 -6.65
CA ASP A 144 -17.25 -36.65 -6.13
C ASP A 144 -16.44 -35.79 -5.15
N GLU A 145 -16.01 -36.36 -4.02
CA GLU A 145 -15.31 -35.64 -2.94
C GLU A 145 -14.13 -34.84 -3.49
N GLN A 146 -13.43 -35.39 -4.49
CA GLN A 146 -12.29 -34.76 -5.14
C GLN A 146 -12.68 -33.50 -5.93
N SER A 147 -13.85 -33.50 -6.56
CA SER A 147 -14.40 -32.33 -7.25
C SER A 147 -14.80 -31.23 -6.25
N ARG A 148 -15.37 -31.63 -5.11
CA ARG A 148 -15.72 -30.70 -4.02
C ARG A 148 -14.49 -30.02 -3.43
N TRP A 149 -13.44 -30.79 -3.16
CA TRP A 149 -12.15 -30.26 -2.68
C TRP A 149 -11.50 -29.29 -3.67
N THR A 150 -11.55 -29.60 -4.97
CA THR A 150 -11.02 -28.71 -6.01
C THR A 150 -11.77 -27.37 -6.05
N GLN A 151 -13.10 -27.37 -5.91
CA GLN A 151 -13.89 -26.14 -5.86
C GLN A 151 -13.58 -25.29 -4.62
N ILE A 152 -13.39 -25.93 -3.47
CA ILE A 152 -12.98 -25.25 -2.23
C ILE A 152 -11.61 -24.60 -2.43
N GLN A 153 -10.62 -25.33 -2.96
CA GLN A 153 -9.29 -24.78 -3.23
C GLN A 153 -9.32 -23.57 -4.17
N LEU A 154 -10.09 -23.65 -5.27
CA LEU A 154 -10.24 -22.52 -6.20
C LEU A 154 -10.92 -21.32 -5.55
N THR A 155 -11.90 -21.55 -4.67
CA THR A 155 -12.59 -20.48 -3.94
C THR A 155 -11.65 -19.80 -2.94
N VAL A 156 -10.87 -20.60 -2.21
CA VAL A 156 -9.82 -20.12 -1.30
C VAL A 156 -8.80 -19.29 -2.08
N GLU A 157 -8.22 -19.83 -3.15
CA GLU A 157 -7.25 -19.12 -3.97
C GLU A 157 -7.80 -17.80 -4.54
N ASN A 158 -9.02 -17.80 -5.06
CA ASN A 158 -9.63 -16.60 -5.63
C ASN A 158 -9.91 -15.53 -4.57
N SER A 159 -10.31 -15.94 -3.37
CA SER A 159 -10.49 -15.00 -2.25
C SER A 159 -9.15 -14.46 -1.74
N PHE A 160 -8.11 -15.30 -1.63
CA PHE A 160 -6.76 -14.86 -1.30
C PHE A 160 -6.17 -13.90 -2.32
N LYS A 161 -6.36 -14.17 -3.61
CA LYS A 161 -5.94 -13.27 -4.70
C LYS A 161 -6.60 -11.89 -4.62
N LYS A 162 -7.82 -11.82 -4.10
CA LYS A 162 -8.53 -10.54 -3.90
C LYS A 162 -8.06 -9.78 -2.66
N VAL A 163 -7.70 -10.48 -1.59
CA VAL A 163 -7.42 -9.86 -0.29
C VAL A 163 -5.92 -9.62 -0.06
N HIS A 164 -5.06 -10.56 -0.44
CA HIS A 164 -3.66 -10.57 -0.04
C HIS A 164 -2.66 -10.55 -1.21
N PHE A 165 -3.09 -10.91 -2.42
CA PHE A 165 -2.14 -11.13 -3.52
C PHE A 165 -2.38 -10.23 -4.73
N ASN A 166 -1.74 -9.06 -4.75
CA ASN A 166 -1.69 -8.20 -5.94
C ASN A 166 -0.26 -7.76 -6.32
N TRP A 167 0.77 -8.45 -5.83
CA TRP A 167 2.12 -8.21 -6.33
C TRP A 167 2.33 -8.92 -7.67
N LYS A 168 2.11 -8.17 -8.76
CA LYS A 168 2.52 -8.56 -10.11
C LYS A 168 3.47 -7.52 -10.68
N PRO A 169 4.51 -7.89 -11.44
CA PRO A 169 5.35 -6.92 -12.13
C PRO A 169 4.49 -5.94 -12.94
N LEU A 170 4.72 -4.64 -12.78
CA LEU A 170 4.02 -3.64 -13.57
C LEU A 170 4.51 -3.71 -15.02
N LYS A 171 3.58 -3.80 -15.97
CA LYS A 171 3.91 -3.80 -17.39
C LYS A 171 4.02 -2.37 -17.89
N ILE A 172 5.13 -1.70 -17.57
CA ILE A 172 5.41 -0.29 -17.92
C ILE A 172 6.28 -0.13 -19.18
N ALA A 173 6.36 -1.15 -20.03
CA ALA A 173 7.25 -1.15 -21.18
C ALA A 173 6.79 -0.25 -22.34
N SER A 174 5.51 0.11 -22.40
CA SER A 174 4.98 1.01 -23.43
C SER A 174 4.96 2.46 -22.95
N ASP A 175 5.12 3.40 -23.87
CA ASP A 175 5.03 4.83 -23.59
C ASP A 175 3.72 5.21 -22.87
N ASP A 176 2.61 4.58 -23.26
CA ASP A 176 1.31 4.80 -22.60
C ASP A 176 1.29 4.29 -21.16
N ALA A 177 1.86 3.11 -20.92
CA ALA A 177 1.93 2.57 -19.57
C ALA A 177 2.88 3.39 -18.68
N ALA A 178 4.01 3.86 -19.24
CA ALA A 178 4.94 4.75 -18.55
C ALA A 178 4.30 6.11 -18.22
N LEU A 179 3.54 6.68 -19.16
CA LEU A 179 2.83 7.95 -18.95
C LEU A 179 1.72 7.82 -17.90
N ASN A 180 0.95 6.73 -17.94
CA ASN A 180 -0.05 6.44 -16.90
C ASN A 180 0.60 6.27 -15.53
N TYR A 181 1.75 5.60 -15.47
CA TYR A 181 2.53 5.46 -14.24
C TYR A 181 3.03 6.82 -13.73
N ALA A 182 3.51 7.69 -14.62
CA ALA A 182 3.92 9.06 -14.27
C ALA A 182 2.77 9.90 -13.72
N LEU A 183 1.61 9.88 -14.37
CA LEU A 183 0.41 10.57 -13.88
C LEU A 183 -0.03 10.07 -12.51
N ALA A 184 0.02 8.75 -12.29
CA ALA A 184 -0.38 8.13 -11.04
C ALA A 184 0.60 8.39 -9.88
N ARG A 185 1.90 8.57 -10.17
CA ARG A 185 2.95 8.53 -9.12
C ARG A 185 3.79 9.79 -8.97
N LEU A 186 3.84 10.69 -9.95
CA LEU A 186 4.71 11.87 -9.87
C LEU A 186 4.41 12.75 -8.67
N ALA A 187 3.17 13.22 -8.54
CA ALA A 187 2.74 14.08 -7.44
C ALA A 187 2.90 13.42 -6.05
N PRO A 188 2.40 12.20 -5.79
CA PRO A 188 2.58 11.59 -4.48
C PRO A 188 4.04 11.29 -4.17
N ASN A 189 4.86 10.82 -5.13
CA ASN A 189 6.28 10.59 -4.85
C ASN A 189 7.02 11.87 -4.51
N TYR A 190 6.75 12.96 -5.24
CA TYR A 190 7.33 14.26 -4.94
C TYR A 190 6.96 14.72 -3.53
N ALA A 191 5.67 14.66 -3.18
CA ALA A 191 5.19 15.13 -1.89
C ALA A 191 5.76 14.33 -0.71
N GLU A 192 5.85 13.00 -0.83
CA GLU A 192 6.45 12.14 0.20
C GLU A 192 7.93 12.48 0.41
N VAL A 193 8.71 12.61 -0.66
CA VAL A 193 10.14 12.94 -0.54
C VAL A 193 10.33 14.36 -0.03
N ALA A 194 9.59 15.34 -0.55
CA ALA A 194 9.65 16.72 -0.09
C ALA A 194 9.31 16.84 1.40
N ARG A 195 8.36 16.03 1.89
CA ARG A 195 8.03 15.97 3.31
C ARG A 195 9.20 15.45 4.14
N VAL A 196 9.85 14.37 3.71
CA VAL A 196 11.02 13.81 4.41
C VAL A 196 12.17 14.83 4.43
N LEU A 197 12.42 15.52 3.31
CA LEU A 197 13.46 16.54 3.23
C LEU A 197 13.18 17.72 4.15
N GLU A 198 11.94 18.19 4.25
CA GLU A 198 11.54 19.24 5.18
C GLU A 198 11.79 18.82 6.65
N GLU A 199 11.54 17.56 7.00
CA GLU A 199 11.87 17.03 8.32
C GLU A 199 13.39 17.02 8.56
N LEU A 200 14.18 16.61 7.56
CA LEU A 200 15.64 16.58 7.64
C LEU A 200 16.25 17.98 7.75
N GLU A 201 15.75 18.96 6.98
CA GLU A 201 16.14 20.36 7.11
C GLU A 201 15.88 20.88 8.52
N GLY A 202 14.77 20.46 9.15
CA GLY A 202 14.44 20.83 10.52
C GLY A 202 15.39 20.25 11.59
N VAL A 203 16.06 19.13 11.31
CA VAL A 203 16.98 18.46 12.26
C VAL A 203 18.29 19.21 12.42
N ASP A 204 18.88 19.68 11.33
CA ASP A 204 20.19 20.37 11.34
C ASP A 204 20.05 21.91 11.27
N GLY A 205 18.90 22.47 11.67
CA GLY A 205 18.68 23.92 11.66
C GLY A 205 18.75 24.56 10.27
N GLY A 206 18.51 23.78 9.22
CA GLY A 206 18.57 24.20 7.81
C GLY A 206 19.96 24.10 7.17
N GLU A 207 20.96 23.51 7.84
CA GLU A 207 22.33 23.37 7.29
C GLU A 207 22.53 22.12 6.44
N TRP A 208 21.58 21.17 6.47
CA TRP A 208 21.69 19.95 5.69
C TRP A 208 21.67 20.25 4.18
N THR A 209 22.74 19.84 3.49
CA THR A 209 22.83 19.92 2.02
C THR A 209 23.56 18.70 1.49
N SER A 210 22.99 18.04 0.48
CA SER A 210 23.62 16.89 -0.17
C SER A 210 24.49 17.35 -1.34
N GLU A 211 25.76 16.97 -1.37
CA GLU A 211 26.63 17.21 -2.53
C GLU A 211 26.30 16.30 -3.72
N SER A 212 25.82 15.10 -3.45
CA SER A 212 25.42 14.12 -4.46
C SER A 212 24.28 13.25 -3.95
N VAL A 213 23.42 12.82 -4.87
CA VAL A 213 22.27 11.97 -4.55
C VAL A 213 22.23 10.78 -5.50
N LEU A 214 22.00 9.59 -4.92
CA LEU A 214 21.71 8.36 -5.65
C LEU A 214 20.23 8.01 -5.49
N ASP A 215 19.46 8.11 -6.57
CA ASP A 215 18.04 7.73 -6.62
C ASP A 215 17.89 6.30 -7.17
N PHE A 216 17.92 5.31 -6.28
CA PHE A 216 17.76 3.91 -6.67
C PHE A 216 16.32 3.61 -7.07
N GLY A 217 16.09 3.31 -8.34
CA GLY A 217 14.75 3.08 -8.86
C GLY A 217 13.97 4.37 -9.14
N ALA A 218 14.69 5.44 -9.51
CA ALA A 218 14.16 6.78 -9.77
C ALA A 218 12.84 6.84 -10.55
N GLY A 219 12.63 5.92 -11.50
CA GLY A 219 11.37 5.77 -12.22
C GLY A 219 10.97 7.06 -12.93
N ILE A 220 10.02 7.80 -12.35
CA ILE A 220 9.49 9.08 -12.89
C ILE A 220 10.21 10.32 -12.32
N GLY A 221 11.26 10.13 -11.52
CA GLY A 221 12.11 11.20 -11.00
C GLY A 221 11.46 12.03 -9.89
N GLY A 222 10.51 11.48 -9.13
CA GLY A 222 9.79 12.23 -8.09
C GLY A 222 10.73 12.76 -6.99
N ALA A 223 11.73 11.95 -6.59
CA ALA A 223 12.76 12.37 -5.65
C ALA A 223 13.70 13.42 -6.24
N PHE A 224 14.13 13.24 -7.50
CA PHE A 224 14.94 14.22 -8.23
C PHE A 224 14.29 15.62 -8.24
N TRP A 225 12.97 15.68 -8.44
CA TRP A 225 12.23 16.95 -8.41
C TRP A 225 12.10 17.54 -7.01
N ALA A 226 12.08 16.72 -5.95
CA ALA A 226 11.98 17.18 -4.56
C ALA A 226 13.30 17.76 -4.02
N LEU A 227 14.43 17.37 -4.61
CA LEU A 227 15.78 17.78 -4.20
C LEU A 227 16.29 19.04 -4.90
N ASN A 228 15.58 19.53 -5.93
CA ASN A 228 15.92 20.75 -6.68
C ASN A 228 14.91 21.87 -6.40
#